data_AF-A0A8H3VLY3-F1
#
_entry.id   AF-A0A8H3VLY3-F1
#
_cell.length_a   1.000
_cell.length_b   1.000
_cell.length_c   1.000
_cell.angle_alpha   90.00
_cell.angle_beta   90.00
_cell.angle_gamma   90.00
#
_symmetry.space_group_name_H-M   'P 1'
#
loop_
_entity.id
_entity.type
_entity.pdbx_description
1 polymer ?
#
loop_
_entity_poly.entity_id
_entity_poly.type
_entity_poly.pdbx_seq_one_letter_code
_entity_poly.pdbx_strand_id
1 'polypeptide(L)'
;MNTVRSASIAVPGQCNHIQGVSAIEAQRKTARILAVTEVSEYDYKLDISSVSGGAPTRNNTSETFVNREGGPKKSYYFPVDPEQPAWRPIVMRRPWITLLVFIALALSGLQEFLCRLSMRRAKGTPPKGILTFERAAKLTLWQYFAWKYMPTVVLLSYGIMWQAVDYEVKRLEPYYQLSKRVGATARDSLNQDYLTFTAYLVPFKAVRAKQWAVVYSSMATLFAGSLVPVLQSASICMLPDKKDRQVGHDKYVRMDPIWSRVLSGALLCVALFGVLLLNQLRRKSGLLSDPKGIAGIASMATKSHILNDFEGLDVAPNNVIHNQLRTRRYNLHKSSLWQGQYIKSEEKVQNVKEEHPHPCLLRLQAGIPFVTYILLVGASIPCFVFIEDAKFVSERVPFLLTALATGIKLGWGELDMNLRVIEPYYVLSRRNAPPRTLVMDYTGTVPGYYSLLAWRDGHYLLASVGFGSILTEILTVCVTSFSVDGRRFIAGNGGDDKSDGETFRSFWVSFALAMGIILYLVIMAYLVYKLRRHRFLPRQPGTIAGVLAFIHQSNMLDDFNDTERMDSRQMRQHLEKLGKTYALGWFNGRDGEDHCGVDQEPLVAPYKFGVDWKKGRVNNFGQDWSTY
;
A
#
# COMPACT_ATOMS: atom_id res chain seq x y z
N MET A 1 29.36 -22.21 3.62
CA MET A 1 29.88 -22.17 2.24
C MET A 1 29.25 -23.29 1.43
N ASN A 2 28.29 -22.99 0.55
CA ASN A 2 27.81 -23.94 -0.46
C ASN A 2 28.65 -23.71 -1.74
N THR A 3 29.41 -24.70 -2.17
CA THR A 3 30.29 -24.61 -3.35
C THR A 3 29.46 -24.51 -4.63
N VAL A 4 29.48 -23.35 -5.29
CA VAL A 4 28.92 -23.14 -6.64
C VAL A 4 29.79 -23.92 -7.62
N ARG A 5 29.19 -24.85 -8.39
CA ARG A 5 29.91 -25.57 -9.45
C ARG A 5 29.67 -24.83 -10.76
N SER A 6 30.73 -24.26 -11.33
CA SER A 6 30.69 -23.71 -12.69
C SER A 6 30.67 -24.86 -13.68
N ALA A 7 29.65 -24.92 -14.52
CA ALA A 7 29.58 -25.88 -15.63
C ALA A 7 29.49 -25.08 -16.93
N SER A 8 30.51 -25.21 -17.78
CA SER A 8 30.49 -24.66 -19.13
C SER A 8 29.75 -25.63 -20.05
N ILE A 9 28.42 -25.51 -20.14
CA ILE A 9 27.63 -26.25 -21.13
C ILE A 9 27.63 -25.42 -22.41
N ALA A 10 28.70 -25.55 -23.21
CA ALA A 10 28.78 -24.94 -24.53
C ALA A 10 28.24 -25.94 -25.56
N VAL A 11 26.97 -25.76 -25.98
CA VAL A 11 26.44 -26.44 -27.18
C VAL A 11 26.18 -25.35 -28.21
N PRO A 12 27.06 -25.18 -29.22
CA PRO A 12 26.87 -24.17 -30.25
C PRO A 12 25.60 -24.48 -31.06
N GLY A 13 24.76 -23.45 -31.28
CA GLY A 13 23.58 -23.52 -32.14
C GLY A 13 22.23 -23.91 -31.50
N GLN A 14 22.13 -24.13 -30.18
CA GLN A 14 20.84 -24.39 -29.53
C GLN A 14 20.15 -23.13 -29.00
N CYS A 15 18.85 -23.00 -29.26
CA CYS A 15 17.99 -21.95 -28.71
C CYS A 15 18.10 -21.89 -27.17
N ASN A 16 18.25 -20.69 -26.57
CA ASN A 16 18.48 -20.49 -25.11
C ASN A 16 17.50 -21.28 -24.21
N HIS A 17 16.29 -21.53 -24.70
CA HIS A 17 15.30 -22.34 -23.99
C HIS A 17 15.73 -23.81 -23.81
N ILE A 18 16.42 -24.40 -24.78
CA ILE A 18 16.89 -25.79 -24.75
C ILE A 18 18.09 -25.92 -23.79
N GLN A 19 19.01 -24.96 -23.81
CA GLN A 19 20.12 -24.87 -22.86
C GLN A 19 19.63 -24.67 -21.42
N GLY A 20 18.57 -23.88 -21.21
CA GLY A 20 17.96 -23.72 -19.89
C GLY A 20 17.33 -25.02 -19.37
N VAL A 21 16.65 -25.79 -20.23
CA VAL A 21 16.04 -27.07 -19.84
C VAL A 21 17.11 -28.11 -19.49
N SER A 22 18.18 -28.22 -20.28
CA SER A 22 19.29 -29.14 -19.98
C SER A 22 20.05 -28.74 -18.71
N ALA A 23 20.24 -27.44 -18.48
CA ALA A 23 20.82 -26.92 -17.24
C ALA A 23 19.95 -27.23 -16.01
N ILE A 24 18.62 -27.09 -16.11
CA ILE A 24 17.68 -27.46 -15.03
C ILE A 24 17.76 -28.96 -14.74
N GLU A 25 17.85 -29.80 -15.77
CA GLU A 25 17.98 -31.25 -15.58
C GLU A 25 19.33 -31.64 -14.96
N ALA A 26 20.42 -31.00 -15.38
CA ALA A 26 21.76 -31.19 -14.81
C ALA A 26 21.83 -30.70 -13.35
N GLN A 27 21.19 -29.58 -13.04
CA GLN A 27 21.00 -29.06 -11.69
C GLN A 27 20.24 -30.09 -10.84
N ARG A 28 19.16 -30.67 -11.35
CA ARG A 28 18.35 -31.68 -10.64
C ARG A 28 19.17 -32.93 -10.26
N LYS A 29 20.07 -33.37 -11.13
CA LYS A 29 20.95 -34.53 -10.88
C LYS A 29 22.02 -34.22 -9.81
N THR A 30 22.46 -32.97 -9.70
CA THR A 30 23.59 -32.58 -8.83
C THR A 30 23.17 -32.00 -7.48
N ALA A 31 21.90 -31.57 -7.33
CA ALA A 31 21.35 -30.97 -6.10
C ALA A 31 22.16 -29.78 -5.53
N ARG A 32 22.96 -29.10 -6.38
CA ARG A 32 23.76 -27.92 -6.04
C ARG A 32 23.37 -26.74 -6.92
N ILE A 33 23.83 -25.54 -6.55
CA ILE A 33 23.68 -24.33 -7.37
C ILE A 33 24.57 -24.47 -8.60
N LEU A 34 23.95 -24.40 -9.78
CA LEU A 34 24.62 -24.51 -11.07
C LEU A 34 24.75 -23.11 -11.67
N ALA A 35 25.98 -22.66 -11.93
CA ALA A 35 26.23 -21.45 -12.70
C ALA A 35 26.55 -21.84 -14.14
N VAL A 36 25.72 -21.39 -15.08
CA VAL A 36 25.89 -21.60 -16.52
C VAL A 36 26.23 -20.27 -17.15
N THR A 37 27.39 -20.20 -17.79
CA THR A 37 27.81 -19.01 -18.52
C THR A 37 27.25 -19.08 -19.94
N GLU A 38 26.43 -18.11 -20.33
CA GLU A 38 26.02 -17.97 -21.73
C GLU A 38 27.19 -17.36 -22.51
N VAL A 39 27.78 -18.15 -23.41
CA VAL A 39 28.76 -17.67 -24.36
C VAL A 39 27.99 -17.18 -25.58
N SER A 40 27.84 -15.86 -25.71
CA SER A 40 27.28 -15.26 -26.92
C SER A 40 28.21 -15.53 -28.09
N GLU A 41 27.67 -16.04 -29.20
CA GLU A 41 28.38 -16.26 -30.47
C GLU A 41 28.84 -14.94 -31.14
N TYR A 42 28.91 -13.82 -30.41
CA TYR A 42 29.42 -12.54 -30.88
C TYR A 42 30.61 -12.04 -30.03
N ASP A 43 30.94 -12.70 -28.92
CA ASP A 43 32.02 -12.29 -28.00
C ASP A 43 33.43 -12.59 -28.53
N TYR A 44 33.55 -13.20 -29.72
CA TYR A 44 34.84 -13.47 -30.39
C TYR A 44 35.23 -12.41 -31.42
N LYS A 45 34.44 -11.34 -31.60
CA LYS A 45 34.92 -10.19 -32.37
C LYS A 45 35.83 -9.35 -31.48
N LEU A 46 37.13 -9.66 -31.52
CA LEU A 46 38.17 -8.73 -31.06
C LEU A 46 37.92 -7.36 -31.73
N ASP A 47 37.67 -6.35 -30.90
CA ASP A 47 37.46 -4.98 -31.35
C ASP A 47 38.82 -4.35 -31.73
N ILE A 48 39.24 -4.58 -32.98
CA ILE A 48 40.50 -4.07 -33.56
C ILE A 48 40.45 -2.54 -33.80
N SER A 49 39.33 -1.88 -33.52
CA SER A 49 39.15 -0.43 -33.70
C SER A 49 40.05 0.43 -32.81
N SER A 50 40.63 -0.14 -31.75
CA SER A 50 41.58 0.57 -30.85
C SER A 50 43.02 0.68 -31.40
N VAL A 51 43.33 0.11 -32.57
CA VAL A 51 44.68 0.13 -33.18
C VAL A 51 44.85 1.25 -34.23
N SER A 52 43.80 1.95 -34.64
CA SER A 52 43.92 3.08 -35.59
C SER A 52 43.90 4.41 -34.86
N GLY A 53 45.08 5.00 -34.67
CA GLY A 53 45.23 6.37 -34.18
C GLY A 53 44.68 7.38 -35.18
N GLY A 54 43.57 8.05 -34.82
CA GLY A 54 43.01 9.19 -35.53
C GLY A 54 42.30 10.12 -34.56
N ALA A 55 42.69 11.40 -34.56
CA ALA A 55 42.24 12.43 -33.62
C ALA A 55 40.70 12.64 -33.59
N PRO A 56 40.11 13.05 -32.45
CA PRO A 56 38.66 13.16 -32.34
C PRO A 56 38.18 14.47 -32.97
N THR A 57 37.33 14.35 -33.99
CA THR A 57 36.48 15.44 -34.44
C THR A 57 35.25 15.52 -33.52
N ARG A 58 35.16 16.67 -32.86
CA ARG A 58 34.12 17.10 -31.94
C ARG A 58 32.83 17.36 -32.72
N ASN A 59 31.74 16.63 -32.44
CA ASN A 59 30.36 17.13 -32.46
C ASN A 59 29.34 16.13 -31.91
N ASN A 60 28.36 16.68 -31.18
CA ASN A 60 27.12 16.13 -30.63
C ASN A 60 27.18 15.29 -29.34
N THR A 61 27.01 16.04 -28.25
CA THR A 61 26.66 15.60 -26.89
C THR A 61 25.21 15.14 -26.80
N SER A 62 24.98 13.82 -26.72
CA SER A 62 23.85 13.22 -25.96
C SER A 62 23.77 11.68 -26.10
N GLU A 63 24.89 10.94 -26.09
CA GLU A 63 24.87 9.47 -26.03
C GLU A 63 26.09 8.93 -25.26
N THR A 64 26.08 9.03 -23.93
CA THR A 64 27.11 8.40 -23.07
C THR A 64 26.51 7.76 -21.82
N PHE A 65 25.38 7.08 -21.97
CA PHE A 65 24.92 6.13 -20.95
C PHE A 65 24.80 4.73 -21.54
N VAL A 66 25.70 3.87 -21.06
CA VAL A 66 25.67 2.40 -21.06
C VAL A 66 25.89 1.73 -22.42
N ASN A 67 27.17 1.61 -22.79
CA ASN A 67 27.64 0.50 -23.62
C ASN A 67 28.98 -0.01 -23.07
N ARG A 68 28.97 -0.46 -21.81
CA ARG A 68 29.99 -1.34 -21.25
C ARG A 68 29.40 -2.76 -21.21
N GLU A 69 28.94 -3.26 -22.36
CA GLU A 69 28.59 -4.67 -22.53
C GLU A 69 29.76 -5.40 -23.19
N GLY A 70 30.25 -6.45 -22.53
CA GLY A 70 31.30 -7.33 -23.08
C GLY A 70 31.84 -8.32 -22.05
N GLY A 71 30.99 -8.76 -21.11
CA GLY A 71 31.34 -9.75 -20.10
C GLY A 71 30.40 -10.95 -20.21
N PRO A 72 30.89 -12.19 -20.05
CA PRO A 72 30.08 -13.39 -20.16
C PRO A 72 28.95 -13.39 -19.12
N LYS A 73 27.69 -13.41 -19.58
CA LYS A 73 26.50 -13.35 -18.70
C LYS A 73 26.27 -14.72 -18.05
N LYS A 74 26.28 -14.77 -16.72
CA LYS A 74 26.08 -16.00 -15.93
C LYS A 74 24.61 -16.14 -15.52
N SER A 75 24.00 -17.27 -15.88
CA SER A 75 22.69 -17.72 -15.44
C SER A 75 22.84 -18.69 -14.26
N TYR A 76 22.12 -18.44 -13.16
CA TYR A 76 22.17 -19.28 -11.96
C TYR A 76 20.90 -20.12 -11.80
N TYR A 77 21.07 -21.43 -11.63
CA TYR A 77 19.98 -22.39 -11.38
C TYR A 77 20.11 -22.96 -9.98
N PHE A 78 19.02 -22.88 -9.22
CA PHE A 78 18.98 -23.27 -7.81
C PHE A 78 18.25 -24.61 -7.63
N PRO A 79 18.72 -25.47 -6.72
CA PRO A 79 17.98 -26.66 -6.32
C PRO A 79 16.65 -26.28 -5.68
N VAL A 80 15.66 -27.17 -5.85
CA VAL A 80 14.43 -27.08 -5.08
C VAL A 80 14.79 -27.31 -3.61
N ASP A 81 14.57 -26.30 -2.78
CA ASP A 81 14.70 -26.43 -1.33
C ASP A 81 13.69 -27.48 -0.82
N PRO A 82 14.13 -28.59 -0.23
CA PRO A 82 13.20 -29.59 0.33
C PRO A 82 12.37 -28.99 1.48
N GLU A 83 12.96 -28.08 2.26
CA GLU A 83 12.32 -27.37 3.36
C GLU A 83 12.11 -25.88 3.03
N GLN A 84 11.35 -25.59 1.98
CA GLN A 84 10.97 -24.19 1.70
C GLN A 84 10.26 -23.58 2.92
N PRO A 85 10.80 -22.48 3.49
CA PRO A 85 10.21 -21.84 4.64
C PRO A 85 8.92 -21.12 4.24
N ALA A 86 7.99 -21.05 5.19
CA ALA A 86 6.63 -20.58 4.95
C ALA A 86 6.19 -19.59 6.04
N TRP A 87 7.07 -18.66 6.40
CA TRP A 87 6.72 -17.58 7.34
C TRP A 87 5.53 -16.79 6.82
N ARG A 88 4.58 -16.49 7.73
CA ARG A 88 3.37 -15.70 7.46
C ARG A 88 2.97 -14.87 8.67
N PRO A 89 2.50 -13.64 8.45
CA PRO A 89 1.95 -12.78 9.50
C PRO A 89 0.61 -13.36 9.99
N ILE A 90 0.22 -13.00 11.22
CA ILE A 90 -0.97 -13.55 11.90
C ILE A 90 -2.24 -13.37 11.06
N VAL A 91 -2.44 -12.19 10.47
CA VAL A 91 -3.62 -11.85 9.67
C VAL A 91 -3.73 -12.65 8.37
N MET A 92 -2.62 -13.22 7.88
CA MET A 92 -2.60 -14.05 6.67
C MET A 92 -2.65 -15.55 6.98
N ARG A 93 -2.68 -15.93 8.27
CA ARG A 93 -2.85 -17.32 8.67
C ARG A 93 -4.28 -17.78 8.41
N ARG A 94 -4.43 -19.06 8.12
CA ARG A 94 -5.73 -19.71 7.89
C ARG A 94 -6.80 -19.37 8.93
N PRO A 95 -6.57 -19.48 10.25
CA PRO A 95 -7.60 -19.21 11.26
C PRO A 95 -8.18 -17.79 11.19
N TRP A 96 -7.36 -16.79 10.87
CA TRP A 96 -7.82 -15.41 10.78
C TRP A 96 -8.75 -15.21 9.57
N ILE A 97 -8.35 -15.69 8.39
CA ILE A 97 -9.18 -15.54 7.18
C ILE A 97 -10.45 -16.40 7.30
N THR A 98 -10.39 -17.60 7.89
CA THR A 98 -11.60 -18.40 8.15
C THR A 98 -12.55 -17.71 9.12
N LEU A 99 -12.02 -17.00 10.13
CA LEU A 99 -12.84 -16.18 11.02
C LEU A 99 -13.53 -15.04 10.25
N LEU A 100 -12.82 -14.33 9.36
CA LEU A 100 -13.42 -13.28 8.54
C LEU A 100 -14.50 -13.79 7.59
N VAL A 101 -14.32 -14.99 7.01
CA VAL A 101 -15.34 -15.65 6.19
C VAL A 101 -16.56 -16.00 7.03
N PHE A 102 -16.36 -16.59 8.22
CA PHE A 102 -17.46 -16.90 9.14
C PHE A 102 -18.22 -15.64 9.56
N ILE A 103 -17.53 -14.56 9.89
CA ILE A 103 -18.15 -13.26 10.22
C ILE A 103 -18.98 -12.74 9.04
N ALA A 104 -18.49 -12.80 7.80
CA ALA A 104 -19.29 -12.40 6.63
C ALA A 104 -20.57 -13.24 6.47
N LEU A 105 -20.48 -14.56 6.63
CA LEU A 105 -21.64 -15.44 6.55
C LEU A 105 -22.64 -15.17 7.68
N ALA A 106 -22.15 -14.95 8.91
CA ALA A 106 -22.97 -14.61 10.06
C ALA A 106 -23.67 -13.26 9.88
N LEU A 107 -22.96 -12.24 9.42
CA LEU A 107 -23.53 -10.92 9.13
C LEU A 107 -24.54 -10.97 7.98
N SER A 108 -24.26 -11.73 6.93
CA SER A 108 -25.19 -11.93 5.82
C SER A 108 -26.48 -12.63 6.29
N GLY A 109 -26.34 -13.68 7.10
CA GLY A 109 -27.46 -14.40 7.69
C GLY A 109 -28.27 -13.53 8.66
N LEU A 110 -27.60 -12.73 9.49
CA LEU A 110 -28.24 -11.78 10.39
C LEU A 110 -29.01 -10.71 9.61
N GLN A 111 -28.44 -10.16 8.55
CA GLN A 111 -29.08 -9.16 7.71
C GLN A 111 -30.34 -9.72 7.03
N GLU A 112 -30.26 -10.91 6.45
CA GLU A 112 -31.42 -11.57 5.82
C GLU A 112 -32.49 -11.94 6.87
N PHE A 113 -32.08 -12.39 8.07
CA PHE A 113 -32.97 -12.65 9.19
C PHE A 113 -33.73 -11.38 9.62
N LEU A 114 -33.02 -10.26 9.81
CA LEU A 114 -33.62 -8.97 10.15
C LEU A 114 -34.57 -8.47 9.06
N CYS A 115 -34.22 -8.66 7.79
CA CYS A 115 -35.08 -8.34 6.66
C CYS A 115 -36.38 -9.17 6.67
N ARG A 116 -36.27 -10.50 6.84
CA ARG A 116 -37.44 -11.38 6.94
C ARG A 116 -38.30 -11.06 8.16
N LEU A 117 -37.68 -10.76 9.30
CA LEU A 117 -38.39 -10.36 10.51
C LEU A 117 -39.14 -9.04 10.30
N SER A 118 -38.50 -8.06 9.67
CA SER A 118 -39.11 -6.78 9.29
C SER A 118 -40.34 -6.99 8.39
N MET A 119 -40.21 -7.83 7.35
CA MET A 119 -41.33 -8.13 6.45
C MET A 119 -42.47 -8.89 7.15
N ARG A 120 -42.16 -9.84 8.05
CA ARG A 120 -43.18 -10.58 8.81
C ARG A 120 -43.97 -9.64 9.73
N ARG A 121 -43.28 -8.76 10.47
CA ARG A 121 -43.93 -7.79 11.37
C ARG A 121 -44.72 -6.73 10.62
N ALA A 122 -44.28 -6.35 9.42
CA ALA A 122 -45.01 -5.42 8.56
C ALA A 122 -46.36 -5.97 8.07
N LYS A 123 -46.52 -7.30 7.98
CA LYS A 123 -47.77 -7.96 7.59
C LYS A 123 -48.75 -8.17 8.76
N GLY A 124 -48.32 -8.01 10.01
CA GLY A 124 -49.20 -8.14 11.17
C GLY A 124 -50.16 -6.96 11.29
N THR A 125 -51.31 -7.17 11.92
CA THR A 125 -52.28 -6.10 12.23
C THR A 125 -52.27 -5.85 13.74
N PRO A 126 -51.82 -4.68 14.25
CA PRO A 126 -51.36 -3.50 13.53
C PRO A 126 -49.93 -3.65 12.95
N PRO A 127 -49.60 -2.92 11.86
CA PRO A 127 -48.33 -3.06 11.14
C PRO A 127 -47.15 -2.54 11.96
N LYS A 128 -46.37 -3.45 12.56
CA LYS A 128 -45.22 -3.10 13.42
C LYS A 128 -43.90 -3.12 12.65
N GLY A 129 -42.97 -2.25 13.04
CA GLY A 129 -41.59 -2.24 12.59
C GLY A 129 -40.69 -3.18 13.42
N ILE A 130 -39.38 -3.16 13.14
CA ILE A 130 -38.38 -3.74 14.05
C ILE A 130 -38.42 -2.99 15.39
N LEU A 131 -38.51 -1.66 15.32
CA LEU A 131 -38.74 -0.75 16.44
C LEU A 131 -39.93 0.16 16.12
N THR A 132 -40.75 0.41 17.13
CA THR A 132 -41.97 1.25 17.11
C THR A 132 -41.81 2.32 18.18
N PHE A 133 -41.87 3.59 17.81
CA PHE A 133 -41.82 4.69 18.77
C PHE A 133 -42.53 5.93 18.24
N GLU A 134 -43.22 6.65 19.12
CA GLU A 134 -43.82 7.95 18.79
C GLU A 134 -42.77 9.08 18.80
N ARG A 135 -41.92 9.09 19.84
CA ARG A 135 -40.86 10.08 20.06
C ARG A 135 -39.52 9.40 20.32
N ALA A 136 -38.43 9.96 19.79
CA ALA A 136 -37.09 9.41 19.97
C ALA A 136 -36.63 9.45 21.44
N ALA A 137 -37.11 10.42 22.22
CA ALA A 137 -36.82 10.55 23.66
C ALA A 137 -37.45 9.44 24.52
N LYS A 138 -38.46 8.70 24.02
CA LYS A 138 -39.03 7.54 24.73
C LYS A 138 -38.19 6.26 24.56
N LEU A 139 -37.20 6.27 23.65
CA LEU A 139 -36.30 5.12 23.46
C LEU A 139 -35.17 5.16 24.48
N THR A 140 -34.79 3.99 24.99
CA THR A 140 -33.56 3.87 25.77
C THR A 140 -32.36 4.21 24.88
N LEU A 141 -31.33 4.87 25.44
CA LEU A 141 -30.10 5.23 24.73
C LEU A 141 -29.47 4.03 23.99
N TRP A 142 -29.52 2.84 24.60
CA TRP A 142 -29.08 1.59 23.99
C TRP A 142 -29.88 1.19 22.75
N GLN A 143 -31.21 1.35 22.76
CA GLN A 143 -32.04 1.05 21.60
C GLN A 143 -31.70 2.01 20.46
N TYR A 144 -31.60 3.31 20.76
CA TYR A 144 -31.22 4.32 19.78
C TYR A 144 -29.87 4.03 19.12
N PHE A 145 -28.84 3.72 19.93
CA PHE A 145 -27.53 3.35 19.43
C PHE A 145 -27.55 2.06 18.59
N ALA A 146 -28.28 1.04 19.04
CA ALA A 146 -28.33 -0.28 18.42
C ALA A 146 -28.96 -0.26 17.01
N TRP A 147 -29.96 0.57 16.76
CA TRP A 147 -30.55 0.65 15.41
C TRP A 147 -29.84 1.66 14.50
N LYS A 148 -29.31 2.74 15.06
CA LYS A 148 -28.75 3.86 14.28
C LYS A 148 -27.27 3.70 13.95
N TYR A 149 -26.44 3.34 14.91
CA TYR A 149 -24.98 3.38 14.77
C TYR A 149 -24.34 1.99 14.77
N MET A 150 -24.83 1.08 15.61
CA MET A 150 -24.22 -0.25 15.79
C MET A 150 -24.02 -1.03 14.48
N PRO A 151 -24.99 -1.11 13.54
CA PRO A 151 -24.79 -1.87 12.30
C PRO A 151 -23.64 -1.28 11.46
N THR A 152 -23.58 0.05 11.35
CA THR A 152 -22.49 0.70 10.62
C THR A 152 -21.13 0.51 11.28
N VAL A 153 -21.03 0.64 12.61
CA VAL A 153 -19.78 0.45 13.35
C VAL A 153 -19.25 -0.98 13.22
N VAL A 154 -20.13 -1.99 13.31
CA VAL A 154 -19.76 -3.40 13.12
C VAL A 154 -19.20 -3.64 11.72
N LEU A 155 -19.86 -3.12 10.68
CA LEU A 155 -19.43 -3.29 9.29
C LEU A 155 -18.13 -2.55 8.98
N LEU A 156 -17.92 -1.35 9.54
CA LEU A 156 -16.65 -0.62 9.38
C LEU A 156 -15.51 -1.35 10.08
N SER A 157 -15.75 -1.86 11.30
CA SER A 157 -14.75 -2.66 12.03
C SER A 157 -14.35 -3.90 11.23
N TYR A 158 -15.33 -4.57 10.62
CA TYR A 158 -15.09 -5.70 9.72
C TYR A 158 -14.26 -5.30 8.49
N GLY A 159 -14.53 -4.15 7.89
CA GLY A 159 -13.73 -3.58 6.80
C GLY A 159 -12.26 -3.33 7.18
N ILE A 160 -12.00 -2.80 8.38
CA ILE A 160 -10.64 -2.57 8.89
C ILE A 160 -9.87 -3.89 9.04
N MET A 161 -10.53 -4.97 9.48
CA MET A 161 -9.89 -6.28 9.59
C MET A 161 -9.47 -6.81 8.21
N TRP A 162 -10.24 -6.55 7.15
CA TRP A 162 -9.87 -6.89 5.77
C TRP A 162 -8.73 -6.03 5.23
N GLN A 163 -8.69 -4.73 5.54
CA GLN A 163 -7.58 -3.86 5.14
C GLN A 163 -6.22 -4.38 5.64
N ALA A 164 -6.17 -4.91 6.87
CA ALA A 164 -4.95 -5.51 7.41
C ALA A 164 -4.51 -6.75 6.62
N VAL A 165 -5.45 -7.60 6.19
CA VAL A 165 -5.15 -8.77 5.34
C VAL A 165 -4.64 -8.34 3.97
N ASP A 166 -5.33 -7.40 3.33
CA ASP A 166 -5.00 -6.95 1.99
C ASP A 166 -3.63 -6.27 1.92
N TYR A 167 -3.28 -5.47 2.92
CA TYR A 167 -1.95 -4.91 3.03
C TYR A 167 -0.86 -5.99 3.08
N GLU A 168 -1.00 -7.01 3.96
CA GLU A 168 0.01 -8.08 4.09
C GLU A 168 0.11 -8.93 2.81
N VAL A 169 -1.03 -9.20 2.15
CA VAL A 169 -1.04 -9.92 0.87
C VAL A 169 -0.30 -9.13 -0.20
N LYS A 170 -0.55 -7.81 -0.30
CA LYS A 170 0.15 -6.93 -1.24
C LYS A 170 1.65 -6.84 -0.95
N ARG A 171 2.05 -6.69 0.32
CA ARG A 171 3.48 -6.63 0.71
C ARG A 171 4.19 -7.93 0.39
N LEU A 172 3.56 -9.07 0.63
CA LEU A 172 4.20 -10.37 0.52
C LEU A 172 4.12 -11.00 -0.88
N GLU A 173 3.24 -10.50 -1.76
CA GLU A 173 3.07 -11.02 -3.13
C GLU A 173 4.40 -11.15 -3.89
N PRO A 174 5.30 -10.14 -3.93
CA PRO A 174 6.56 -10.27 -4.65
C PRO A 174 7.41 -11.45 -4.18
N TYR A 175 7.44 -11.72 -2.87
CA TYR A 175 8.20 -12.85 -2.30
C TYR A 175 7.58 -14.20 -2.68
N TYR A 176 6.25 -14.30 -2.74
CA TYR A 176 5.56 -15.48 -3.26
C TYR A 176 5.83 -15.75 -4.75
N GLN A 177 6.14 -14.70 -5.52
CA GLN A 177 6.53 -14.84 -6.91
C GLN A 177 7.98 -15.31 -7.02
N LEU A 178 8.87 -14.74 -6.21
CA LEU A 178 10.29 -15.09 -6.16
C LEU A 178 10.56 -16.50 -5.59
N SER A 179 9.68 -17.01 -4.73
CA SER A 179 9.80 -18.37 -4.15
C SER A 179 9.39 -19.50 -5.09
N LYS A 180 8.88 -19.17 -6.28
CA LYS A 180 8.58 -20.16 -7.33
C LYS A 180 9.84 -20.90 -7.74
N ARG A 181 9.69 -22.13 -8.26
CA ARG A 181 10.82 -23.00 -8.64
C ARG A 181 11.77 -22.38 -9.67
N VAL A 182 11.24 -21.60 -10.62
CA VAL A 182 12.00 -20.89 -11.66
C VAL A 182 12.14 -19.39 -11.31
N GLY A 183 11.73 -19.02 -10.09
CA GLY A 183 11.46 -17.66 -9.63
C GLY A 183 10.57 -16.84 -10.55
N ALA A 184 10.80 -15.53 -10.56
CA ALA A 184 9.97 -14.55 -11.23
C ALA A 184 10.79 -13.53 -12.01
N THR A 185 10.17 -12.92 -13.02
CA THR A 185 10.76 -11.75 -13.69
C THR A 185 10.73 -10.54 -12.73
N ALA A 186 11.60 -9.56 -12.92
CA ALA A 186 11.58 -8.35 -12.10
C ALA A 186 10.22 -7.64 -12.15
N ARG A 187 9.60 -7.58 -13.34
CA ARG A 187 8.25 -6.99 -13.56
C ARG A 187 7.16 -7.65 -12.71
N ASP A 188 7.21 -8.96 -12.55
CA ASP A 188 6.22 -9.71 -11.78
C ASP A 188 6.55 -9.81 -10.28
N SER A 189 7.70 -9.27 -9.85
CA SER A 189 8.18 -9.37 -8.46
C SER A 189 8.78 -8.05 -7.96
N LEU A 190 10.09 -7.84 -8.14
CA LEU A 190 10.86 -6.74 -7.54
C LEU A 190 10.33 -5.34 -7.88
N ASN A 191 9.78 -5.18 -9.09
CA ASN A 191 9.29 -3.91 -9.64
C ASN A 191 7.81 -3.66 -9.35
N GLN A 192 7.17 -4.52 -8.56
CA GLN A 192 5.76 -4.36 -8.24
C GLN A 192 5.54 -3.40 -7.09
N ASP A 193 4.67 -2.43 -7.33
CA ASP A 193 4.15 -1.52 -6.32
C ASP A 193 2.62 -1.61 -6.28
N TYR A 194 2.12 -2.18 -5.19
CA TYR A 194 0.68 -2.21 -4.87
C TYR A 194 0.32 -1.33 -3.68
N LEU A 195 1.30 -0.85 -2.93
CA LEU A 195 1.08 -0.15 -1.66
C LEU A 195 0.80 1.34 -1.91
N THR A 196 1.51 1.95 -2.86
CA THR A 196 1.33 3.38 -3.17
C THR A 196 0.41 3.62 -4.36
N PHE A 197 0.05 2.55 -5.06
CA PHE A 197 -0.86 2.60 -6.19
C PHE A 197 -2.29 2.82 -5.72
N THR A 198 -3.07 3.51 -6.54
CA THR A 198 -4.47 3.83 -6.28
C THR A 198 -5.30 2.59 -5.96
N ALA A 199 -5.88 2.56 -4.76
CA ALA A 199 -6.37 1.34 -4.10
C ALA A 199 -7.47 0.63 -4.91
N TYR A 200 -8.38 1.39 -5.52
CA TYR A 200 -9.47 0.85 -6.33
C TYR A 200 -9.02 0.32 -7.71
N LEU A 201 -7.84 0.72 -8.18
CA LEU A 201 -7.27 0.23 -9.43
C LEU A 201 -6.37 -1.00 -9.25
N VAL A 202 -6.01 -1.34 -7.99
CA VAL A 202 -5.15 -2.48 -7.69
C VAL A 202 -5.69 -3.81 -8.23
N PRO A 203 -6.99 -4.16 -8.09
CA PRO A 203 -7.51 -5.41 -8.65
C PRO A 203 -7.26 -5.53 -10.15
N PHE A 204 -7.45 -4.45 -10.92
CA PHE A 204 -7.23 -4.46 -12.37
C PHE A 204 -5.75 -4.64 -12.73
N LYS A 205 -4.84 -3.99 -12.00
CA LYS A 205 -3.39 -4.18 -12.15
C LYS A 205 -2.98 -5.61 -11.83
N ALA A 206 -3.51 -6.18 -10.74
CA ALA A 206 -3.23 -7.53 -10.28
C ALA A 206 -3.78 -8.62 -11.22
N VAL A 207 -4.95 -8.39 -11.85
CA VAL A 207 -5.49 -9.27 -12.91
C VAL A 207 -4.54 -9.31 -14.11
N ARG A 208 -4.04 -8.15 -14.57
CA ARG A 208 -3.04 -8.09 -15.65
C ARG A 208 -1.73 -8.80 -15.29
N ALA A 209 -1.31 -8.73 -14.04
CA ALA A 209 -0.15 -9.45 -13.51
C ALA A 209 -0.42 -10.94 -13.20
N LYS A 210 -1.65 -11.43 -13.38
CA LYS A 210 -2.10 -12.80 -13.04
C LYS A 210 -1.87 -13.17 -11.57
N GLN A 211 -2.01 -12.20 -10.66
CA GLN A 211 -1.78 -12.36 -9.22
C GLN A 211 -3.10 -12.42 -8.46
N TRP A 212 -3.71 -13.60 -8.50
CA TRP A 212 -5.06 -13.82 -7.97
C TRP A 212 -5.20 -13.59 -6.47
N ALA A 213 -4.15 -13.80 -5.67
CA ALA A 213 -4.21 -13.53 -4.23
C ALA A 213 -4.50 -12.05 -3.94
N VAL A 214 -3.78 -11.14 -4.59
CA VAL A 214 -4.00 -9.68 -4.48
C VAL A 214 -5.38 -9.29 -5.01
N VAL A 215 -5.85 -9.91 -6.10
CA VAL A 215 -7.19 -9.64 -6.64
C VAL A 215 -8.27 -9.94 -5.61
N TYR A 216 -8.25 -11.12 -5.00
CA TYR A 216 -9.27 -11.51 -4.02
C TYR A 216 -9.20 -10.70 -2.73
N SER A 217 -7.99 -10.42 -2.20
CA SER A 217 -7.86 -9.58 -0.99
C SER A 217 -8.32 -8.14 -1.22
N SER A 218 -7.98 -7.56 -2.37
CA SER A 218 -8.35 -6.18 -2.69
C SER A 218 -9.83 -6.06 -3.01
N MET A 219 -10.43 -7.04 -3.69
CA MET A 219 -11.88 -7.08 -3.91
C MET A 219 -12.64 -7.26 -2.59
N ALA A 220 -12.20 -8.16 -1.71
CA ALA A 220 -12.80 -8.33 -0.38
C ALA A 220 -12.74 -7.03 0.44
N THR A 221 -11.60 -6.32 0.39
CA THR A 221 -11.42 -5.05 1.11
C THR A 221 -12.27 -3.92 0.55
N LEU A 222 -12.40 -3.81 -0.78
CA LEU A 222 -13.30 -2.83 -1.40
C LEU A 222 -14.75 -3.12 -1.05
N PHE A 223 -15.19 -4.38 -1.12
CA PHE A 223 -16.56 -4.75 -0.76
C PHE A 223 -16.83 -4.50 0.74
N ALA A 224 -16.00 -5.04 1.63
CA ALA A 224 -16.18 -4.93 3.08
C ALA A 224 -15.99 -3.50 3.60
N GLY A 225 -15.00 -2.78 3.09
CA GLY A 225 -14.59 -1.46 3.59
C GLY A 225 -15.30 -0.26 2.95
N SER A 226 -15.89 -0.42 1.76
CA SER A 226 -16.58 0.67 1.04
C SER A 226 -18.02 0.33 0.65
N LEU A 227 -18.27 -0.77 -0.08
CA LEU A 227 -19.60 -1.06 -0.60
C LEU A 227 -20.61 -1.43 0.50
N VAL A 228 -20.21 -2.31 1.42
CA VAL A 228 -21.07 -2.83 2.49
C VAL A 228 -21.60 -1.71 3.42
N PRO A 229 -20.79 -0.77 3.92
CA PRO A 229 -21.29 0.36 4.72
C PRO A 229 -22.26 1.28 3.95
N VAL A 230 -21.99 1.54 2.66
CA VAL A 230 -22.86 2.36 1.80
C VAL A 230 -24.22 1.69 1.60
N LEU A 231 -24.23 0.38 1.32
CA LEU A 231 -25.46 -0.42 1.19
C LEU A 231 -26.22 -0.54 2.51
N GLN A 232 -25.52 -0.66 3.65
CA GLN A 232 -26.16 -0.66 4.97
C GLN A 232 -26.96 0.62 5.20
N SER A 233 -26.38 1.76 4.85
CA SER A 233 -27.04 3.06 4.96
C SER A 233 -28.33 3.13 4.14
N ALA A 234 -28.39 2.47 2.98
CA ALA A 234 -29.58 2.40 2.14
C ALA A 234 -30.62 1.38 2.64
N SER A 235 -30.17 0.33 3.35
CA SER A 235 -31.04 -0.76 3.80
C SER A 235 -31.99 -0.38 4.93
N ILE A 236 -31.64 0.59 5.77
CA ILE A 236 -32.45 1.00 6.92
C ILE A 236 -33.35 2.18 6.51
N CYS A 237 -34.67 2.00 6.62
CA CYS A 237 -35.66 3.02 6.30
C CYS A 237 -36.57 3.31 7.51
N MET A 238 -37.08 4.53 7.59
CA MET A 238 -38.03 4.95 8.64
C MET A 238 -39.36 5.38 8.01
N LEU A 239 -40.44 4.68 8.37
CA LEU A 239 -41.81 4.89 7.90
C LEU A 239 -42.67 5.51 9.02
N PRO A 240 -43.74 6.28 8.70
CA PRO A 240 -44.11 6.78 7.38
C PRO A 240 -43.06 7.77 6.81
N ASP A 241 -43.09 7.97 5.49
CA ASP A 241 -42.12 8.83 4.80
C ASP A 241 -42.22 10.28 5.31
N LYS A 242 -41.16 11.07 5.15
CA LYS A 242 -41.02 12.38 5.79
C LYS A 242 -42.21 13.32 5.55
N LYS A 243 -42.84 13.20 4.38
CA LYS A 243 -43.98 14.01 3.91
C LYS A 243 -45.30 13.63 4.61
N ASP A 244 -45.44 12.38 5.02
CA ASP A 244 -46.67 11.83 5.61
C ASP A 244 -46.62 11.70 7.14
N ARG A 245 -45.54 12.20 7.77
CA ARG A 245 -45.35 12.14 9.22
C ARG A 245 -46.24 13.15 9.95
N GLN A 246 -47.34 12.66 10.51
CA GLN A 246 -48.19 13.42 11.43
C GLN A 246 -47.62 13.41 12.85
N VAL A 247 -47.82 14.51 13.58
CA VAL A 247 -47.38 14.67 14.98
C VAL A 247 -48.24 13.76 15.87
N GLY A 248 -47.60 12.91 16.69
CA GLY A 248 -48.29 12.00 17.62
C GLY A 248 -48.57 10.58 17.12
N HIS A 249 -48.19 10.25 15.87
CA HIS A 249 -48.32 8.88 15.34
C HIS A 249 -47.02 8.06 15.47
N ASP A 250 -47.18 6.74 15.53
CA ASP A 250 -46.09 5.77 15.61
C ASP A 250 -45.16 5.83 14.38
N LYS A 251 -43.85 5.87 14.65
CA LYS A 251 -42.79 5.73 13.64
C LYS A 251 -42.23 4.31 13.69
N TYR A 252 -41.95 3.76 12.51
CA TYR A 252 -41.49 2.39 12.32
C TYR A 252 -40.12 2.38 11.66
N VAL A 253 -39.14 1.70 12.28
CA VAL A 253 -37.88 1.35 11.62
C VAL A 253 -38.08 0.03 10.87
N ARG A 254 -37.88 0.02 9.56
CA ARG A 254 -37.99 -1.15 8.69
C ARG A 254 -36.76 -1.28 7.80
N MET A 255 -36.50 -2.51 7.36
CA MET A 255 -35.48 -2.77 6.35
C MET A 255 -36.11 -2.75 4.95
N ASP A 256 -35.49 -2.06 4.01
CA ASP A 256 -35.84 -2.15 2.59
C ASP A 256 -35.40 -3.52 2.05
N PRO A 257 -36.32 -4.35 1.52
CA PRO A 257 -35.99 -5.68 1.04
C PRO A 257 -34.98 -5.72 -0.11
N ILE A 258 -34.99 -4.72 -0.99
CA ILE A 258 -34.13 -4.69 -2.18
C ILE A 258 -32.69 -4.42 -1.73
N TRP A 259 -32.47 -3.31 -1.04
CA TRP A 259 -31.15 -2.92 -0.55
C TRP A 259 -30.58 -3.91 0.47
N SER A 260 -31.43 -4.47 1.33
CA SER A 260 -30.99 -5.49 2.29
C SER A 260 -30.50 -6.77 1.60
N ARG A 261 -31.16 -7.22 0.52
CA ARG A 261 -30.71 -8.40 -0.23
C ARG A 261 -29.43 -8.14 -1.01
N VAL A 262 -29.27 -6.95 -1.59
CA VAL A 262 -28.03 -6.55 -2.26
C VAL A 262 -26.87 -6.50 -1.26
N LEU A 263 -27.10 -5.99 -0.05
CA LEU A 263 -26.12 -6.00 1.04
C LEU A 263 -25.74 -7.43 1.46
N SER A 264 -26.71 -8.32 1.68
CA SER A 264 -26.44 -9.74 1.97
C SER A 264 -25.64 -10.39 0.83
N GLY A 265 -25.98 -10.11 -0.43
CA GLY A 265 -25.23 -10.55 -1.60
C GLY A 265 -23.77 -10.05 -1.60
N ALA A 266 -23.55 -8.78 -1.28
CA ALA A 266 -22.20 -8.22 -1.17
C ALA A 266 -21.36 -8.91 -0.08
N LEU A 267 -21.96 -9.22 1.08
CA LEU A 267 -21.29 -9.97 2.15
C LEU A 267 -20.97 -11.41 1.73
N LEU A 268 -21.85 -12.07 0.98
CA LEU A 268 -21.57 -13.39 0.40
C LEU A 268 -20.42 -13.34 -0.62
N CYS A 269 -20.33 -12.27 -1.43
CA CYS A 269 -19.19 -12.05 -2.31
C CYS A 269 -17.88 -11.91 -1.51
N VAL A 270 -17.89 -11.18 -0.38
CA VAL A 270 -16.72 -11.09 0.52
C VAL A 270 -16.33 -12.47 1.06
N ALA A 271 -17.30 -13.28 1.49
CA ALA A 271 -17.04 -14.65 1.94
C ALA A 271 -16.42 -15.50 0.83
N LEU A 272 -16.95 -15.41 -0.40
CA LEU A 272 -16.42 -16.11 -1.57
C LEU A 272 -14.96 -15.69 -1.85
N PHE A 273 -14.66 -14.39 -1.87
CA PHE A 273 -13.30 -13.90 -2.06
C PHE A 273 -12.36 -14.40 -0.95
N GLY A 274 -12.81 -14.47 0.30
CA GLY A 274 -12.03 -15.04 1.39
C GLY A 274 -11.74 -16.53 1.24
N VAL A 275 -12.70 -17.32 0.76
CA VAL A 275 -12.48 -18.75 0.44
C VAL A 275 -11.50 -18.92 -0.72
N LEU A 276 -11.64 -18.12 -1.78
CA LEU A 276 -10.72 -18.13 -2.92
C LEU A 276 -9.30 -17.71 -2.50
N LEU A 277 -9.19 -16.71 -1.61
CA LEU A 277 -7.92 -16.29 -1.04
C LEU A 277 -7.28 -17.41 -0.20
N LEU A 278 -8.04 -18.12 0.65
CA LEU A 278 -7.53 -19.28 1.40
C LEU A 278 -6.94 -20.36 0.49
N ASN A 279 -7.55 -20.59 -0.67
CA ASN A 279 -7.01 -21.54 -1.66
C ASN A 279 -5.71 -21.02 -2.29
N GLN A 280 -5.66 -19.75 -2.70
CA GLN A 280 -4.46 -19.15 -3.30
C GLN A 280 -3.30 -19.05 -2.31
N LEU A 281 -3.56 -18.83 -1.03
CA LEU A 281 -2.55 -18.76 0.02
C LEU A 281 -2.01 -20.14 0.43
N ARG A 282 -2.32 -21.24 -0.27
CA ARG A 282 -1.68 -22.55 -0.01
C ARG A 282 -0.20 -22.58 -0.42
N ARG A 283 0.24 -21.68 -1.30
CA ARG A 283 1.64 -21.51 -1.72
C ARG A 283 2.58 -21.10 -0.57
N LYS A 284 3.89 -21.36 -0.69
CA LYS A 284 4.91 -21.05 0.31
C LYS A 284 5.62 -19.71 -0.01
N SER A 285 5.93 -18.92 1.02
CA SER A 285 6.51 -17.58 0.87
C SER A 285 8.01 -17.60 0.61
N GLY A 286 8.74 -18.63 1.03
CA GLY A 286 10.21 -18.67 0.94
C GLY A 286 10.91 -17.75 1.96
N LEU A 287 10.16 -17.15 2.88
CA LEU A 287 10.64 -16.26 3.94
C LEU A 287 10.80 -17.03 5.26
N LEU A 288 11.90 -16.77 5.97
CA LEU A 288 12.23 -17.28 7.30
C LEU A 288 11.71 -16.34 8.40
N SER A 289 11.84 -15.03 8.19
CA SER A 289 11.37 -13.97 9.09
C SER A 289 10.62 -12.87 8.32
N ASP A 290 10.09 -11.89 9.04
CA ASP A 290 9.34 -10.77 8.48
C ASP A 290 10.26 -9.76 7.77
N PRO A 291 10.12 -9.52 6.46
CA PRO A 291 10.96 -8.58 5.72
C PRO A 291 10.49 -7.14 5.94
N LYS A 292 10.65 -6.63 7.17
CA LYS A 292 10.24 -5.26 7.55
C LYS A 292 11.31 -4.22 7.30
N GLY A 293 10.85 -3.07 6.79
CA GLY A 293 11.68 -1.89 6.58
C GLY A 293 12.84 -2.12 5.61
N ILE A 294 13.80 -1.19 5.64
CA ILE A 294 15.03 -1.25 4.84
C ILE A 294 15.93 -2.39 5.33
N ALA A 295 15.98 -2.60 6.66
CA ALA A 295 16.77 -3.65 7.30
C ALA A 295 16.40 -5.06 6.83
N GLY A 296 15.10 -5.36 6.71
CA GLY A 296 14.65 -6.66 6.22
C GLY A 296 15.13 -6.91 4.78
N ILE A 297 14.98 -5.94 3.89
CA ILE A 297 15.45 -6.07 2.50
C ILE A 297 16.98 -6.16 2.42
N ALA A 298 17.69 -5.37 3.21
CA ALA A 298 19.15 -5.41 3.31
C ALA A 298 19.67 -6.79 3.74
N SER A 299 19.09 -7.38 4.80
CA SER A 299 19.47 -8.73 5.28
C SER A 299 19.29 -9.84 4.23
N MET A 300 18.38 -9.65 3.27
CA MET A 300 18.16 -10.60 2.19
C MET A 300 19.11 -10.38 1.01
N ALA A 301 19.74 -9.20 0.91
CA ALA A 301 20.64 -8.84 -0.18
C ALA A 301 22.12 -9.17 0.11
N THR A 302 22.53 -9.31 1.39
CA THR A 302 23.94 -9.49 1.77
C THR A 302 24.57 -10.79 1.28
N LYS A 303 23.81 -11.90 1.25
CA LYS A 303 24.34 -13.22 0.88
C LYS A 303 24.41 -13.50 -0.63
N SER A 304 24.01 -12.55 -1.46
CA SER A 304 23.86 -12.75 -2.90
C SER A 304 24.50 -11.63 -3.72
N HIS A 305 24.70 -11.90 -4.99
CA HIS A 305 25.21 -10.90 -5.94
C HIS A 305 24.12 -10.01 -6.53
N ILE A 306 22.90 -9.97 -5.95
CA ILE A 306 21.77 -9.24 -6.54
C ILE A 306 22.06 -7.76 -6.75
N LEU A 307 22.83 -7.16 -5.85
CA LEU A 307 23.16 -5.73 -5.89
C LEU A 307 23.97 -5.36 -7.14
N ASN A 308 24.72 -6.28 -7.75
CA ASN A 308 25.48 -6.00 -8.97
C ASN A 308 24.58 -5.60 -10.15
N ASP A 309 23.30 -6.00 -10.17
CA ASP A 309 22.37 -5.58 -11.21
C ASP A 309 21.92 -4.11 -11.06
N PHE A 310 22.28 -3.44 -9.95
CA PHE A 310 21.94 -2.07 -9.62
C PHE A 310 23.08 -1.07 -9.86
N GLU A 311 24.17 -1.51 -10.49
CA GLU A 311 25.28 -0.64 -10.89
C GLU A 311 24.78 0.52 -11.75
N GLY A 312 25.16 1.75 -11.38
CA GLY A 312 24.77 2.97 -12.08
C GLY A 312 23.32 3.43 -11.84
N LEU A 313 22.57 2.78 -10.94
CA LEU A 313 21.14 3.08 -10.71
C LEU A 313 20.85 3.90 -9.46
N ASP A 314 21.86 4.43 -8.78
CA ASP A 314 21.75 5.13 -7.49
C ASP A 314 20.70 6.27 -7.50
N VAL A 315 20.74 7.12 -8.54
CA VAL A 315 19.86 8.28 -8.72
C VAL A 315 18.80 8.01 -9.82
N ALA A 316 18.78 6.81 -10.40
CA ALA A 316 17.91 6.49 -11.51
C ALA A 316 16.42 6.39 -11.09
N PRO A 317 15.48 6.83 -11.94
CA PRO A 317 14.05 6.63 -11.73
C PRO A 317 13.63 5.16 -11.88
N ASN A 318 12.44 4.79 -11.37
CA ASN A 318 12.04 3.37 -11.30
C ASN A 318 11.90 2.75 -12.69
N ASN A 319 11.45 3.48 -13.70
CA ASN A 319 11.38 2.98 -15.07
C ASN A 319 12.74 2.53 -15.65
N VAL A 320 13.84 3.25 -15.36
CA VAL A 320 15.19 2.87 -15.79
C VAL A 320 15.64 1.60 -15.08
N ILE A 321 15.40 1.52 -13.76
CA ILE A 321 15.63 0.31 -12.98
C ILE A 321 14.83 -0.86 -13.56
N HIS A 322 13.56 -0.64 -13.90
CA HIS A 322 12.69 -1.67 -14.45
C HIS A 322 13.20 -2.19 -15.79
N ASN A 323 13.72 -1.30 -16.64
CA ASN A 323 14.29 -1.65 -17.94
C ASN A 323 15.56 -2.49 -17.79
N GLN A 324 16.46 -2.12 -16.85
CA GLN A 324 17.69 -2.86 -16.59
C GLN A 324 17.42 -4.27 -16.03
N LEU A 325 16.56 -4.36 -15.01
CA LEU A 325 16.22 -5.63 -14.36
C LEU A 325 15.33 -6.54 -15.23
N ARG A 326 14.77 -6.05 -16.35
CA ARG A 326 13.93 -6.83 -17.27
C ARG A 326 14.68 -8.01 -17.90
N THR A 327 15.99 -7.92 -17.98
CA THR A 327 16.85 -8.90 -18.65
C THR A 327 17.09 -10.16 -17.83
N ARG A 328 16.54 -10.27 -16.61
CA ARG A 328 16.81 -11.40 -15.70
C ARG A 328 15.57 -11.87 -14.93
N ARG A 329 15.61 -13.13 -14.53
CA ARG A 329 14.76 -13.69 -13.46
C ARG A 329 15.46 -13.57 -12.12
N TYR A 330 14.68 -13.47 -11.07
CA TYR A 330 15.12 -13.41 -9.69
C TYR A 330 14.44 -14.52 -8.88
N ASN A 331 15.21 -15.09 -7.96
CA ASN A 331 14.76 -16.19 -7.12
C ASN A 331 14.96 -15.83 -5.65
N LEU A 332 14.07 -16.28 -4.78
CA LEU A 332 14.25 -16.22 -3.33
C LEU A 332 14.68 -17.61 -2.83
N HIS A 333 15.93 -17.72 -2.37
CA HIS A 333 16.49 -18.98 -1.89
C HIS A 333 17.03 -18.78 -0.47
N LYS A 334 16.54 -19.58 0.49
CA LYS A 334 16.86 -19.46 1.93
C LYS A 334 16.70 -18.03 2.48
N SER A 335 15.66 -17.32 2.02
CA SER A 335 15.39 -15.92 2.36
C SER A 335 16.47 -14.92 1.93
N SER A 336 17.35 -15.28 1.01
CA SER A 336 18.21 -14.32 0.31
C SER A 336 17.72 -14.16 -1.13
N LEU A 337 17.81 -12.93 -1.65
CA LEU A 337 17.36 -12.58 -3.00
C LEU A 337 18.49 -12.85 -4.00
N TRP A 338 18.32 -13.75 -4.95
CA TRP A 338 19.36 -14.12 -5.90
C TRP A 338 19.04 -13.70 -7.34
N GLN A 339 20.11 -13.43 -8.10
CA GLN A 339 20.06 -13.39 -9.56
C GLN A 339 19.80 -14.81 -10.07
N GLY A 340 18.83 -14.97 -10.96
CA GLY A 340 18.46 -16.24 -11.57
C GLY A 340 18.95 -16.35 -13.01
N GLN A 341 18.05 -16.77 -13.89
CA GLN A 341 18.31 -16.97 -15.32
C GLN A 341 18.31 -15.64 -16.08
N TYR A 342 19.26 -15.46 -17.00
CA TYR A 342 19.24 -14.37 -17.97
C TYR A 342 18.16 -14.61 -19.04
N ILE A 343 17.41 -13.56 -19.39
CA ILE A 343 16.38 -13.59 -20.43
C ILE A 343 16.72 -12.51 -21.45
N LYS A 344 16.86 -12.91 -22.72
CA LYS A 344 16.92 -11.97 -23.84
C LYS A 344 15.55 -11.29 -23.97
N SER A 345 15.49 -9.99 -23.72
CA SER A 345 14.25 -9.23 -23.82
C SER A 345 14.17 -8.53 -25.18
N GLU A 346 13.19 -8.91 -25.99
CA GLU A 346 12.91 -8.34 -27.32
C GLU A 346 11.98 -7.10 -27.27
N GLU A 347 11.47 -6.76 -26.08
CA GLU A 347 10.59 -5.61 -25.92
C GLU A 347 11.36 -4.30 -26.14
N LYS A 348 10.83 -3.38 -26.94
CA LYS A 348 11.44 -2.05 -27.13
C LYS A 348 11.59 -1.34 -25.78
N VAL A 349 12.74 -0.70 -25.56
CA VAL A 349 12.96 0.18 -24.41
C VAL A 349 11.95 1.32 -24.51
N GLN A 350 11.07 1.45 -23.53
CA GLN A 350 10.14 2.58 -23.49
C GLN A 350 10.93 3.85 -23.13
N ASN A 351 10.56 4.96 -23.77
CA ASN A 351 11.17 6.27 -23.52
C ASN A 351 11.20 6.59 -22.02
N VAL A 352 12.36 7.02 -21.54
CA VAL A 352 12.57 7.42 -20.15
C VAL A 352 11.74 8.68 -19.87
N LYS A 353 10.55 8.50 -19.30
CA LYS A 353 9.81 9.62 -18.72
C LYS A 353 10.39 9.92 -17.35
N GLU A 354 10.71 11.18 -17.08
CA GLU A 354 11.08 11.60 -15.72
C GLU A 354 9.93 11.27 -14.76
N GLU A 355 10.19 10.36 -13.81
CA GLU A 355 9.24 10.03 -12.77
C GLU A 355 9.42 10.96 -11.58
N HIS A 356 8.31 11.50 -11.06
CA HIS A 356 8.36 12.27 -9.83
C HIS A 356 8.58 11.34 -8.62
N PRO A 357 9.49 11.70 -7.69
CA PRO A 357 9.87 10.84 -6.55
C PRO A 357 8.77 10.67 -5.50
N HIS A 358 7.74 11.52 -5.52
CA HIS A 358 6.59 11.38 -4.62
C HIS A 358 5.47 10.55 -5.26
N PRO A 359 4.78 9.70 -4.48
CA PRO A 359 3.53 9.05 -4.86
C PRO A 359 2.47 10.05 -5.33
N CYS A 360 1.51 9.58 -6.11
CA CYS A 360 0.52 10.41 -6.80
C CYS A 360 -0.16 11.42 -5.86
N LEU A 361 -0.75 10.97 -4.75
CA LEU A 361 -1.57 11.81 -3.88
C LEU A 361 -0.78 12.81 -3.03
N LEU A 362 0.55 12.63 -2.90
CA LEU A 362 1.45 13.62 -2.30
C LEU A 362 1.90 14.70 -3.29
N ARG A 363 1.63 14.51 -4.59
CA ARG A 363 1.87 15.53 -5.61
C ARG A 363 0.77 16.58 -5.56
N LEU A 364 1.15 17.85 -5.70
CA LEU A 364 0.21 18.96 -5.72
C LEU A 364 -0.88 18.81 -6.82
N GLN A 365 -0.53 18.17 -7.96
CA GLN A 365 -1.44 17.89 -9.06
C GLN A 365 -2.63 17.00 -8.68
N ALA A 366 -2.41 15.98 -7.84
CA ALA A 366 -3.49 15.12 -7.33
C ALA A 366 -4.03 15.61 -5.98
N GLY A 367 -3.22 16.37 -5.22
CA GLY A 367 -3.61 16.94 -3.95
C GLY A 367 -4.64 18.06 -4.04
N ILE A 368 -4.51 18.97 -5.01
CA ILE A 368 -5.51 20.03 -5.25
C ILE A 368 -6.91 19.44 -5.50
N PRO A 369 -7.11 18.50 -6.45
CA PRO A 369 -8.45 17.94 -6.68
C PRO A 369 -8.95 17.16 -5.46
N PHE A 370 -8.07 16.50 -4.69
CA PHE A 370 -8.48 15.82 -3.47
C PHE A 370 -8.94 16.79 -2.36
N VAL A 371 -8.20 17.86 -2.09
CA VAL A 371 -8.62 18.90 -1.12
C VAL A 371 -9.89 19.60 -1.60
N THR A 372 -9.98 19.90 -2.90
CA THR A 372 -11.19 20.47 -3.50
C THR A 372 -12.38 19.53 -3.32
N TYR A 373 -12.20 18.22 -3.51
CA TYR A 373 -13.23 17.22 -3.26
C TYR A 373 -13.69 17.22 -1.80
N ILE A 374 -12.77 17.27 -0.82
CA ILE A 374 -13.13 17.36 0.61
C ILE A 374 -13.95 18.62 0.88
N LEU A 375 -13.55 19.78 0.32
CA LEU A 375 -14.28 21.04 0.47
C LEU A 375 -15.67 20.98 -0.18
N LEU A 376 -15.79 20.40 -1.37
CA LEU A 376 -17.08 20.21 -2.05
C LEU A 376 -18.02 19.32 -1.25
N VAL A 377 -17.52 18.23 -0.67
CA VAL A 377 -18.31 17.38 0.23
C VAL A 377 -18.67 18.13 1.51
N GLY A 378 -17.75 18.92 2.08
CA GLY A 378 -18.02 19.79 3.21
C GLY A 378 -19.12 20.81 2.96
N ALA A 379 -19.17 21.38 1.75
CA ALA A 379 -20.24 22.30 1.33
C ALA A 379 -21.55 21.58 0.99
N SER A 380 -21.48 20.33 0.50
CA SER A 380 -22.67 19.57 0.13
C SER A 380 -23.46 19.08 1.33
N ILE A 381 -22.82 18.78 2.47
CA ILE A 381 -23.52 18.39 3.71
C ILE A 381 -24.55 19.44 4.15
N PRO A 382 -24.19 20.72 4.41
CA PRO A 382 -25.19 21.73 4.78
C PRO A 382 -26.18 22.00 3.65
N CYS A 383 -25.76 21.93 2.39
CA CYS A 383 -26.65 22.07 1.24
C CYS A 383 -27.78 21.03 1.26
N PHE A 384 -27.46 19.75 1.39
CA PHE A 384 -28.47 18.67 1.43
C PHE A 384 -29.30 18.65 2.72
N VAL A 385 -28.76 19.15 3.83
CA VAL A 385 -29.43 19.15 5.14
C VAL A 385 -30.38 20.35 5.32
N PHE A 386 -30.05 21.52 4.73
CA PHE A 386 -30.78 22.77 4.95
C PHE A 386 -31.45 23.37 3.70
N ILE A 387 -31.21 22.89 2.48
CA ILE A 387 -31.83 23.43 1.26
C ILE A 387 -32.90 22.46 0.72
N GLU A 388 -34.13 22.96 0.53
CA GLU A 388 -35.27 22.15 0.07
C GLU A 388 -35.10 21.65 -1.37
N ASP A 389 -34.60 22.47 -2.29
CA ASP A 389 -34.42 22.07 -3.69
C ASP A 389 -33.36 20.96 -3.86
N ALA A 390 -32.31 20.98 -3.02
CA ALA A 390 -31.27 19.95 -3.01
C ALA A 390 -31.73 18.62 -2.38
N LYS A 391 -32.80 18.66 -1.58
CA LYS A 391 -33.32 17.50 -0.84
C LYS A 391 -33.88 16.42 -1.76
N PHE A 392 -34.44 16.80 -2.92
CA PHE A 392 -34.93 15.85 -3.92
C PHE A 392 -33.87 14.79 -4.29
N VAL A 393 -32.59 15.21 -4.36
CA VAL A 393 -31.47 14.31 -4.67
C VAL A 393 -31.19 13.34 -3.53
N SER A 394 -31.25 13.81 -2.28
CA SER A 394 -31.06 12.96 -1.09
C SER A 394 -32.24 12.01 -0.84
N GLU A 395 -33.46 12.38 -1.24
CA GLU A 395 -34.63 11.48 -1.20
C GLU A 395 -34.52 10.39 -2.27
N ARG A 396 -34.00 10.72 -3.46
CA ARG A 396 -33.83 9.76 -4.56
C ARG A 396 -32.64 8.82 -4.38
N VAL A 397 -31.58 9.29 -3.72
CA VAL A 397 -30.34 8.53 -3.49
C VAL A 397 -29.95 8.60 -2.00
N PRO A 398 -30.54 7.73 -1.14
CA PRO A 398 -30.36 7.83 0.31
C PRO A 398 -28.93 7.52 0.79
N PHE A 399 -28.12 6.88 -0.06
CA PHE A 399 -26.72 6.55 0.23
C PHE A 399 -25.71 7.58 -0.30
N LEU A 400 -26.14 8.66 -0.95
CA LEU A 400 -25.26 9.63 -1.62
C LEU A 400 -24.23 10.23 -0.66
N LEU A 401 -24.70 10.76 0.47
CA LEU A 401 -23.86 11.37 1.49
C LEU A 401 -22.83 10.37 2.05
N THR A 402 -23.26 9.15 2.34
CA THR A 402 -22.37 8.05 2.79
C THR A 402 -21.35 7.67 1.72
N ALA A 403 -21.75 7.65 0.44
CA ALA A 403 -20.84 7.38 -0.67
C ALA A 403 -19.79 8.48 -0.85
N LEU A 404 -20.18 9.75 -0.72
CA LEU A 404 -19.25 10.89 -0.74
C LEU A 404 -18.24 10.83 0.42
N ALA A 405 -18.71 10.54 1.64
CA ALA A 405 -17.83 10.33 2.80
C ALA A 405 -16.90 9.13 2.61
N THR A 406 -17.38 8.04 2.01
CA THR A 406 -16.56 6.88 1.65
C THR A 406 -15.47 7.25 0.62
N GLY A 407 -15.77 8.14 -0.32
CA GLY A 407 -14.76 8.70 -1.23
C GLY A 407 -13.65 9.47 -0.50
N ILE A 408 -14.00 10.27 0.52
CA ILE A 408 -13.00 10.95 1.38
C ILE A 408 -12.14 9.91 2.09
N LYS A 409 -12.76 8.90 2.69
CA LYS A 409 -12.06 7.80 3.38
C LYS A 409 -11.05 7.10 2.46
N LEU A 410 -11.44 6.76 1.23
CA LEU A 410 -10.56 6.09 0.28
C LEU A 410 -9.36 6.96 -0.10
N GLY A 411 -9.59 8.24 -0.44
CA GLY A 411 -8.49 9.16 -0.75
C GLY A 411 -7.59 9.43 0.45
N TRP A 412 -8.16 9.60 1.65
CA TRP A 412 -7.38 9.80 2.87
C TRP A 412 -6.50 8.59 3.20
N GLY A 413 -7.03 7.37 3.00
CA GLY A 413 -6.27 6.13 3.18
C GLY A 413 -5.05 6.04 2.25
N GLU A 414 -5.16 6.53 1.01
CA GLU A 414 -4.01 6.63 0.09
C GLU A 414 -3.00 7.68 0.56
N LEU A 415 -3.45 8.84 1.06
CA LEU A 415 -2.58 9.91 1.54
C LEU A 415 -1.77 9.42 2.74
N ASP A 416 -2.46 8.77 3.67
CA ASP A 416 -1.89 8.12 4.84
C ASP A 416 -0.86 7.05 4.45
N MET A 417 -1.22 6.10 3.58
CA MET A 417 -0.30 5.05 3.16
C MET A 417 0.98 5.62 2.50
N ASN A 418 0.82 6.64 1.66
CA ASN A 418 1.93 7.30 0.99
C ASN A 418 2.88 8.00 1.98
N LEU A 419 2.36 8.61 3.05
CA LEU A 419 3.19 9.18 4.10
C LEU A 419 3.92 8.10 4.91
N ARG A 420 3.24 6.99 5.24
CA ARG A 420 3.85 5.88 5.97
C ARG A 420 5.03 5.25 5.23
N VAL A 421 4.93 5.12 3.90
CA VAL A 421 6.02 4.58 3.04
C VAL A 421 7.24 5.52 3.03
N ILE A 422 7.02 6.83 3.09
CA ILE A 422 8.07 7.85 2.94
C ILE A 422 8.72 8.23 4.28
N GLU A 423 8.02 8.10 5.41
CA GLU A 423 8.49 8.58 6.70
C GLU A 423 9.89 8.05 7.12
N PRO A 424 10.24 6.75 6.98
CA PRO A 424 11.58 6.28 7.33
C PRO A 424 12.68 6.99 6.54
N TYR A 425 12.44 7.22 5.25
CA TYR A 425 13.36 7.93 4.37
C TYR A 425 13.43 9.42 4.67
N TYR A 426 12.32 10.02 5.12
CA TYR A 426 12.32 11.40 5.56
C TYR A 426 13.18 11.60 6.80
N VAL A 427 13.09 10.69 7.77
CA VAL A 427 13.96 10.69 8.95
C VAL A 427 15.43 10.51 8.56
N LEU A 428 15.73 9.57 7.64
CA LEU A 428 17.10 9.36 7.11
C LEU A 428 17.66 10.60 6.38
N SER A 429 16.82 11.35 5.67
CA SER A 429 17.24 12.58 4.98
C SER A 429 17.68 13.70 5.92
N ARG A 430 17.22 13.67 7.18
CA ARG A 430 17.59 14.66 8.22
C ARG A 430 18.94 14.38 8.88
N ARG A 431 19.64 13.32 8.45
CA ARG A 431 20.92 12.85 9.02
C ARG A 431 20.82 12.33 10.45
N ASN A 432 21.87 11.63 10.89
CA ASN A 432 22.01 11.06 12.24
C ASN A 432 20.78 10.25 12.71
N ALA A 433 20.15 9.49 11.81
CA ALA A 433 18.96 8.73 12.16
C ALA A 433 19.33 7.54 13.06
N PRO A 434 18.54 7.27 14.11
CA PRO A 434 18.79 6.14 14.99
C PRO A 434 18.55 4.80 14.27
N PRO A 435 19.21 3.69 14.69
CA PRO A 435 19.10 2.39 14.03
C PRO A 435 17.68 1.85 13.90
N ARG A 436 16.79 2.20 14.84
CA ARG A 436 15.36 1.85 14.81
C ARG A 436 14.65 2.27 13.51
N THR A 437 15.15 3.30 12.82
CA THR A 437 14.59 3.82 11.57
C THR A 437 14.68 2.81 10.43
N LEU A 438 15.73 1.98 10.39
CA LEU A 438 15.93 0.96 9.35
C LEU A 438 14.94 -0.20 9.46
N VAL A 439 14.52 -0.53 10.69
CA VAL A 439 13.55 -1.60 10.99
C VAL A 439 12.11 -1.08 11.00
N MET A 440 11.93 0.24 10.98
CA MET A 440 10.63 0.87 11.09
C MET A 440 9.77 0.56 9.85
N ASP A 441 8.56 0.07 10.09
CA ASP A 441 7.52 -0.08 9.07
C ASP A 441 6.14 0.20 9.69
N TYR A 442 5.56 1.36 9.36
CA TYR A 442 4.20 1.72 9.76
C TYR A 442 3.13 1.25 8.77
N THR A 443 3.54 0.84 7.56
CA THR A 443 2.59 0.59 6.46
C THR A 443 1.65 -0.57 6.78
N GLY A 444 2.09 -1.51 7.63
CA GLY A 444 1.31 -2.70 8.04
C GLY A 444 0.55 -2.67 9.35
N THR A 445 0.43 -1.49 9.93
CA THR A 445 -0.22 -1.34 11.23
C THR A 445 -1.59 -0.68 11.07
N VAL A 446 -2.54 -1.04 11.94
CA VAL A 446 -3.91 -0.49 11.91
C VAL A 446 -3.84 1.00 12.29
N PRO A 447 -4.61 1.88 11.62
CA PRO A 447 -4.59 3.33 11.85
C PRO A 447 -4.63 3.78 13.31
N GLY A 448 -5.51 3.19 14.12
CA GLY A 448 -5.58 3.51 15.55
C GLY A 448 -4.27 3.27 16.30
N TYR A 449 -3.66 2.10 16.09
CA TYR A 449 -2.48 1.69 16.84
C TYR A 449 -1.22 2.42 16.39
N TYR A 450 -1.02 2.60 15.08
CA TYR A 450 0.20 3.26 14.60
C TYR A 450 0.19 4.76 14.89
N SER A 451 -0.98 5.40 14.96
CA SER A 451 -1.04 6.82 15.32
C SER A 451 -0.43 7.08 16.70
N LEU A 452 -0.74 6.20 17.66
CA LEU A 452 -0.14 6.24 19.01
C LEU A 452 1.35 5.91 18.98
N LEU A 453 1.76 4.93 18.18
CA LEU A 453 3.16 4.54 18.06
C LEU A 453 4.01 5.67 17.43
N ALA A 454 3.53 6.26 16.33
CA ALA A 454 4.16 7.39 15.65
C ALA A 454 4.25 8.62 16.55
N TRP A 455 3.20 8.88 17.36
CA TRP A 455 3.23 9.96 18.36
C TRP A 455 4.36 9.74 19.37
N ARG A 456 4.49 8.52 19.91
CA ARG A 456 5.54 8.16 20.87
C ARG A 456 6.93 8.20 20.25
N ASP A 457 7.05 7.85 18.98
CA ASP A 457 8.34 7.82 18.28
C ASP A 457 8.83 9.23 17.83
N GLY A 458 7.97 10.26 17.95
CA GLY A 458 8.27 11.66 17.60
C GLY A 458 7.81 12.09 16.20
N HIS A 459 7.06 11.24 15.48
CA HIS A 459 6.56 11.50 14.14
C HIS A 459 5.15 12.13 14.19
N TYR A 460 5.05 13.33 14.76
CA TYR A 460 3.76 13.99 15.05
C TYR A 460 2.88 14.21 13.82
N LEU A 461 3.46 14.62 12.68
CA LEU A 461 2.68 14.81 11.45
C LEU A 461 2.02 13.50 10.99
N LEU A 462 2.78 12.40 11.02
CA LEU A 462 2.27 11.08 10.66
C LEU A 462 1.18 10.61 11.64
N ALA A 463 1.38 10.85 12.94
CA ALA A 463 0.39 10.54 13.96
C ALA A 463 -0.93 11.30 13.75
N SER A 464 -0.87 12.59 13.41
CA SER A 464 -2.06 13.40 13.11
C SER A 464 -2.79 12.92 11.85
N VAL A 465 -2.07 12.52 10.81
CA VAL A 465 -2.70 11.96 9.60
C VAL A 465 -3.38 10.63 9.90
N GLY A 466 -2.75 9.77 10.71
CA GLY A 466 -3.36 8.51 11.11
C GLY A 466 -4.56 8.65 12.03
N PHE A 467 -4.56 9.67 12.90
CA PHE A 467 -5.76 10.07 13.61
C PHE A 467 -6.86 10.50 12.64
N GLY A 468 -6.51 11.21 11.56
CA GLY A 468 -7.40 11.52 10.45
C GLY A 468 -8.05 10.28 9.83
N SER A 469 -7.31 9.18 9.65
CA SER A 469 -7.87 7.93 9.12
C SER A 469 -8.98 7.38 10.02
N ILE A 470 -8.84 7.46 11.35
CA ILE A 470 -9.91 7.10 12.30
C ILE A 470 -11.10 8.07 12.17
N LEU A 471 -10.82 9.37 12.06
CA LEU A 471 -11.87 10.39 11.91
C LEU A 471 -12.67 10.20 10.62
N THR A 472 -12.08 9.69 9.53
CA THR A 472 -12.85 9.40 8.29
C THR A 472 -13.85 8.25 8.47
N GLU A 473 -13.55 7.27 9.33
CA GLU A 473 -14.51 6.24 9.70
C GLU A 473 -15.66 6.84 10.52
N ILE A 474 -15.33 7.69 11.50
CA ILE A 474 -16.32 8.41 12.32
C ILE A 474 -17.17 9.34 11.45
N LEU A 475 -16.58 10.04 10.49
CA LEU A 475 -17.29 10.89 9.54
C LEU A 475 -18.32 10.07 8.75
N THR A 476 -17.93 8.88 8.28
CA THR A 476 -18.85 7.98 7.56
C THR A 476 -20.04 7.60 8.44
N VAL A 477 -19.82 7.32 9.73
CA VAL A 477 -20.89 7.04 10.71
C VAL A 477 -21.74 8.28 11.03
N CYS A 478 -21.16 9.47 11.07
CA CYS A 478 -21.90 10.71 11.32
C CYS A 478 -22.78 11.08 10.13
N VAL A 479 -22.26 10.94 8.92
CA VAL A 479 -22.92 11.32 7.68
C VAL A 479 -24.10 10.40 7.34
N THR A 480 -24.03 9.11 7.69
CA THR A 480 -25.20 8.20 7.62
C THR A 480 -26.33 8.64 8.57
N SER A 481 -26.01 9.46 9.58
CA SER A 481 -27.01 9.96 10.51
C SER A 481 -27.91 11.05 9.90
N PHE A 482 -27.37 11.89 9.02
CA PHE A 482 -28.00 13.11 8.50
C PHE A 482 -29.12 12.92 7.47
N SER A 483 -29.69 11.72 7.34
CA SER A 483 -30.90 11.50 6.54
C SER A 483 -32.17 12.19 7.14
N VAL A 484 -32.03 13.22 7.97
CA VAL A 484 -33.09 13.94 8.69
C VAL A 484 -33.09 15.41 8.27
N ASP A 485 -34.27 16.04 8.20
CA ASP A 485 -34.41 17.46 7.84
C ASP A 485 -33.80 18.39 8.89
N GLY A 486 -32.74 19.11 8.51
CA GLY A 486 -32.06 20.07 9.39
C GLY A 486 -32.89 21.33 9.69
N ARG A 487 -33.77 21.75 8.78
CA ARG A 487 -34.64 22.94 8.95
C ARG A 487 -35.57 22.86 10.16
N ARG A 488 -36.04 21.65 10.51
CA ARG A 488 -36.89 21.43 11.70
C ARG A 488 -36.15 21.71 13.01
N PHE A 489 -34.82 21.77 12.96
CA PHE A 489 -33.94 22.07 14.09
C PHE A 489 -33.32 23.48 14.00
N ILE A 490 -33.90 24.38 13.21
CA ILE A 490 -33.57 25.82 13.23
C ILE A 490 -34.58 26.54 14.13
N ALA A 491 -34.10 27.34 15.08
CA ALA A 491 -34.93 28.11 15.99
C ALA A 491 -35.87 29.05 15.20
N GLY A 492 -37.18 28.97 15.43
CA GLY A 492 -38.21 29.79 14.78
C GLY A 492 -39.07 29.08 13.72
N ASN A 493 -38.63 27.93 13.18
CA ASN A 493 -39.41 27.14 12.20
C ASN A 493 -39.96 25.82 12.77
N GLY A 494 -39.63 25.48 14.02
CA GLY A 494 -40.20 24.35 14.76
C GLY A 494 -41.29 24.84 15.70
N GLY A 495 -42.50 24.26 15.61
CA GLY A 495 -43.57 24.52 16.57
C GLY A 495 -43.16 24.20 18.01
N ASP A 496 -43.92 24.74 18.97
CA ASP A 496 -43.70 24.83 20.43
C ASP A 496 -43.43 23.53 21.24
N ASP A 497 -42.78 22.51 20.68
CA ASP A 497 -42.46 21.28 21.41
C ASP A 497 -41.12 21.40 22.17
N LYS A 498 -41.19 22.03 23.36
CA LYS A 498 -40.07 22.19 24.32
C LYS A 498 -39.41 20.87 24.78
N SER A 499 -39.98 19.69 24.48
CA SER A 499 -39.43 18.37 24.86
C SER A 499 -38.53 17.70 23.80
N ASP A 500 -38.33 18.31 22.62
CA ASP A 500 -37.46 17.78 21.55
C ASP A 500 -35.97 18.18 21.70
N GLY A 501 -35.62 18.82 22.81
CA GLY A 501 -34.29 19.38 23.07
C GLY A 501 -33.15 18.36 23.00
N GLU A 502 -33.36 17.09 23.35
CA GLU A 502 -32.32 16.05 23.24
C GLU A 502 -32.04 15.68 21.78
N THR A 503 -33.08 15.54 20.95
CA THR A 503 -32.91 15.23 19.51
C THR A 503 -32.28 16.41 18.78
N PHE A 504 -32.66 17.64 19.16
CA PHE A 504 -32.05 18.88 18.68
C PHE A 504 -30.56 18.94 19.00
N ARG A 505 -30.17 18.68 20.26
CA ARG A 505 -28.76 18.67 20.69
C ARG A 505 -27.96 17.59 19.97
N SER A 506 -28.47 16.37 19.86
CA SER A 506 -27.77 15.27 19.18
C SER A 506 -27.54 15.53 17.69
N PHE A 507 -28.49 16.19 17.01
CA PHE A 507 -28.33 16.61 15.63
C PHE A 507 -27.19 17.63 15.49
N TRP A 508 -27.23 18.73 16.26
CA TRP A 508 -26.21 19.78 16.18
C TRP A 508 -24.82 19.30 16.60
N VAL A 509 -24.72 18.43 17.61
CA VAL A 509 -23.45 17.79 18.01
C VAL A 509 -22.90 16.94 16.87
N SER A 510 -23.73 16.11 16.23
CA SER A 510 -23.29 15.27 15.10
C SER A 510 -22.87 16.12 13.90
N PHE A 511 -23.62 17.18 13.59
CA PHE A 511 -23.34 18.11 12.51
C PHE A 511 -22.04 18.88 12.75
N ALA A 512 -21.86 19.46 13.94
CA ALA A 512 -20.64 20.15 14.33
C ALA A 512 -19.43 19.20 14.32
N LEU A 513 -19.60 17.95 14.77
CA LEU A 513 -18.57 16.94 14.71
C LEU A 513 -18.17 16.62 13.26
N ALA A 514 -19.13 16.41 12.36
CA ALA A 514 -18.84 16.13 10.95
C ALA A 514 -18.12 17.31 10.27
N MET A 515 -18.59 18.54 10.49
CA MET A 515 -17.93 19.73 9.94
C MET A 515 -16.54 19.96 10.55
N GLY A 516 -16.38 19.70 11.85
CA GLY A 516 -15.09 19.75 12.54
C GLY A 516 -14.10 18.72 12.01
N ILE A 517 -14.56 17.50 11.71
CA ILE A 517 -13.73 16.47 11.07
C ILE A 517 -13.31 16.93 9.67
N ILE A 518 -14.22 17.45 8.85
CA ILE A 518 -13.88 17.92 7.50
C ILE A 518 -12.85 19.06 7.57
N LEU A 519 -13.05 20.03 8.47
CA LEU A 519 -12.10 21.11 8.68
C LEU A 519 -10.72 20.57 9.10
N TYR A 520 -10.69 19.61 10.03
CA TYR A 520 -9.45 18.94 10.45
C TYR A 520 -8.75 18.27 9.26
N LEU A 521 -9.48 17.52 8.43
CA LEU A 521 -8.91 16.85 7.25
C LEU A 521 -8.33 17.86 6.26
N VAL A 522 -9.01 18.98 6.01
CA VAL A 522 -8.50 20.06 5.14
C VAL A 522 -7.22 20.68 5.70
N ILE A 523 -7.21 21.03 6.99
CA ILE A 523 -6.03 21.61 7.65
C ILE A 523 -4.85 20.63 7.59
N MET A 524 -5.09 19.37 7.92
CA MET A 524 -4.04 18.35 7.91
C MET A 524 -3.53 18.06 6.49
N ALA A 525 -4.41 17.99 5.49
CA ALA A 525 -3.99 17.87 4.10
C ALA A 525 -3.10 19.05 3.69
N TYR A 526 -3.48 20.28 4.03
CA TYR A 526 -2.66 21.47 3.78
C TYR A 526 -1.29 21.40 4.47
N LEU A 527 -1.24 20.99 5.75
CA LEU A 527 0.02 20.84 6.49
C LEU A 527 0.92 19.77 5.87
N VAL A 528 0.35 18.64 5.42
CA VAL A 528 1.08 17.59 4.71
C VAL A 528 1.70 18.15 3.45
N TYR A 529 0.94 18.82 2.59
CA TYR A 529 1.47 19.42 1.37
C TYR A 529 2.51 20.50 1.66
N LYS A 530 2.31 21.32 2.69
CA LYS A 530 3.28 22.37 3.07
C LYS A 530 4.61 21.78 3.55
N LEU A 531 4.57 20.78 4.44
CA LEU A 531 5.75 20.23 5.12
C LEU A 531 6.45 19.14 4.31
N ARG A 532 5.75 18.45 3.40
CA ARG A 532 6.27 17.31 2.63
C ARG A 532 6.37 17.56 1.11
N ARG A 533 6.19 18.81 0.64
CA ARG A 533 6.33 19.15 -0.81
C ARG A 533 7.74 19.00 -1.39
N HIS A 534 8.77 19.13 -0.57
CA HIS A 534 10.15 19.21 -1.06
C HIS A 534 10.63 17.83 -1.54
N ARG A 535 11.33 17.79 -2.68
CA ARG A 535 11.86 16.55 -3.26
C ARG A 535 13.17 16.21 -2.57
N PHE A 536 13.14 15.25 -1.66
CA PHE A 536 14.33 14.79 -0.93
C PHE A 536 14.79 13.38 -1.33
N LEU A 537 14.06 12.71 -2.24
CA LEU A 537 14.41 11.39 -2.76
C LEU A 537 14.67 11.45 -4.27
N PRO A 538 15.60 10.63 -4.77
CA PRO A 538 15.79 10.44 -6.22
C PRO A 538 14.60 9.71 -6.86
N ARG A 539 14.01 8.75 -6.14
CA ARG A 539 12.89 7.93 -6.61
C ARG A 539 11.96 7.54 -5.46
N GLN A 540 10.79 7.02 -5.82
CA GLN A 540 9.82 6.53 -4.86
C GLN A 540 10.23 5.12 -4.33
N PRO A 541 10.26 4.89 -3.01
CA PRO A 541 10.70 3.62 -2.41
C PRO A 541 9.61 2.52 -2.39
N GLY A 542 8.64 2.58 -3.31
CA GLY A 542 7.46 1.69 -3.30
C GLY A 542 7.72 0.26 -3.79
N THR A 543 8.84 0.02 -4.46
CA THR A 543 9.23 -1.30 -5.01
C THR A 543 10.44 -1.86 -4.27
N ILE A 544 10.57 -3.19 -4.19
CA ILE A 544 11.76 -3.84 -3.61
C ILE A 544 13.01 -3.45 -4.39
N ALA A 545 12.91 -3.36 -5.72
CA ALA A 545 13.99 -2.87 -6.58
C ALA A 545 14.42 -1.44 -6.20
N GLY A 546 13.47 -0.55 -5.91
CA GLY A 546 13.77 0.81 -5.48
C GLY A 546 14.55 0.85 -4.16
N VAL A 547 14.22 -0.03 -3.20
CA VAL A 547 14.95 -0.18 -1.93
C VAL A 547 16.33 -0.80 -2.15
N LEU A 548 16.46 -1.84 -2.98
CA LEU A 548 17.75 -2.46 -3.32
C LEU A 548 18.72 -1.45 -3.96
N ALA A 549 18.20 -0.62 -4.86
CA ALA A 549 18.96 0.47 -5.44
C ALA A 549 19.38 1.54 -4.41
N PHE A 550 18.67 1.69 -3.28
CA PHE A 550 19.04 2.65 -2.23
C PHE A 550 20.16 2.14 -1.33
N ILE A 551 20.36 0.83 -1.29
CA ILE A 551 21.40 0.19 -0.46
C ILE A 551 22.55 -0.35 -1.30
N HIS A 552 22.55 -0.10 -2.61
CA HIS A 552 23.61 -0.50 -3.52
C HIS A 552 24.96 0.07 -3.04
N GLN A 553 25.97 -0.80 -2.92
CA GLN A 553 27.33 -0.51 -2.43
C GLN A 553 27.47 0.16 -1.06
N SER A 554 26.39 0.17 -0.28
CA SER A 554 26.37 0.77 1.06
C SER A 554 27.23 -0.01 2.06
N ASN A 555 28.01 0.72 2.87
CA ASN A 555 28.86 0.12 3.93
C ASN A 555 28.02 -0.45 5.07
N MET A 556 26.82 0.10 5.28
CA MET A 556 25.78 -0.42 6.18
C MET A 556 25.47 -1.90 5.94
N LEU A 557 25.67 -2.43 4.73
CA LEU A 557 25.37 -3.84 4.43
C LEU A 557 26.18 -4.82 5.30
N ASP A 558 27.35 -4.43 5.78
CA ASP A 558 28.18 -5.28 6.64
C ASP A 558 27.50 -5.57 7.99
N ASP A 559 26.65 -4.65 8.46
CA ASP A 559 25.87 -4.80 9.70
C ASP A 559 24.80 -5.89 9.59
N PHE A 560 24.44 -6.27 8.36
CA PHE A 560 23.38 -7.21 8.04
C PHE A 560 23.90 -8.61 7.66
N ASN A 561 25.20 -8.86 7.78
CA ASN A 561 25.77 -10.19 7.56
C ASN A 561 25.21 -11.22 8.55
N ASP A 562 24.74 -12.36 8.05
CA ASP A 562 24.12 -13.44 8.82
C ASP A 562 22.87 -13.06 9.66
N THR A 563 22.18 -11.99 9.26
CA THR A 563 20.98 -11.50 9.95
C THR A 563 19.65 -11.97 9.34
N GLU A 564 19.67 -12.80 8.28
CA GLU A 564 18.46 -13.18 7.53
C GLU A 564 17.43 -14.01 8.32
N ARG A 565 17.84 -14.57 9.45
CA ARG A 565 16.98 -15.35 10.35
C ARG A 565 16.41 -14.52 11.50
N MET A 566 16.92 -13.31 11.72
CA MET A 566 16.50 -12.48 12.83
C MET A 566 15.08 -11.96 12.59
N ASP A 567 14.25 -12.02 13.63
CA ASP A 567 12.96 -11.33 13.63
C ASP A 567 13.15 -9.82 13.83
N SER A 568 12.14 -9.01 13.53
CA SER A 568 12.26 -7.54 13.58
C SER A 568 12.70 -7.02 14.96
N ARG A 569 12.28 -7.67 16.06
CA ARG A 569 12.73 -7.30 17.41
C ARG A 569 14.22 -7.60 17.63
N GLN A 570 14.67 -8.76 17.17
CA GLN A 570 16.07 -9.18 17.28
C GLN A 570 16.97 -8.29 16.41
N MET A 571 16.53 -7.99 15.18
CA MET A 571 17.20 -7.07 14.27
C MET A 571 17.35 -5.69 14.91
N ARG A 572 16.29 -5.17 15.53
CA ARG A 572 16.35 -3.88 16.23
C ARG A 572 17.38 -3.89 17.37
N GLN A 573 17.37 -4.92 18.21
CA GLN A 573 18.34 -5.05 19.31
C GLN A 573 19.78 -5.20 18.78
N HIS A 574 19.97 -5.91 17.68
CA HIS A 574 21.27 -6.05 17.02
C HIS A 574 21.80 -4.71 16.54
N LEU A 575 20.99 -3.94 15.82
CA LEU A 575 21.38 -2.62 15.32
C LEU A 575 21.57 -1.59 16.45
N GLU A 576 20.76 -1.64 17.51
CA GLU A 576 20.94 -0.79 18.70
C GLU A 576 22.26 -1.10 19.43
N LYS A 577 22.71 -2.36 19.46
CA LYS A 577 24.02 -2.74 20.04
C LYS A 577 25.21 -2.21 19.24
N LEU A 578 25.07 -2.01 17.93
CA LEU A 578 26.13 -1.46 17.10
C LEU A 578 26.36 0.04 17.37
N GLY A 579 25.37 0.75 17.93
CA GLY A 579 25.50 2.16 18.29
C GLY A 579 25.71 3.12 17.11
N LYS A 580 25.50 2.65 15.87
CA LYS A 580 25.69 3.43 14.65
C LYS A 580 24.48 4.33 14.37
N THR A 581 24.70 5.37 13.57
CA THR A 581 23.62 6.20 13.01
C THR A 581 23.65 6.10 11.49
N TYR A 582 22.49 6.31 10.86
CA TYR A 582 22.30 6.13 9.43
C TYR A 582 21.68 7.36 8.80
N ALA A 583 21.91 7.57 7.52
CA ALA A 583 21.38 8.72 6.80
C ALA A 583 21.18 8.40 5.32
N LEU A 584 20.43 9.27 4.62
CA LEU A 584 20.27 9.22 3.17
C LEU A 584 21.06 10.35 2.51
N GLY A 585 21.98 10.01 1.61
CA GLY A 585 22.83 10.97 0.90
C GLY A 585 23.95 10.29 0.12
N TRP A 586 25.00 11.06 -0.17
CA TRP A 586 26.20 10.61 -0.86
C TRP A 586 27.21 10.01 0.11
N PHE A 587 27.74 8.84 -0.21
CA PHE A 587 28.75 8.12 0.55
C PHE A 587 29.78 7.48 -0.39
N ASN A 588 30.94 7.13 0.16
CA ASN A 588 31.94 6.35 -0.57
C ASN A 588 31.61 4.87 -0.38
N GLY A 589 31.28 4.17 -1.46
CA GLY A 589 30.85 2.79 -1.44
C GLY A 589 32.00 1.80 -1.26
N ARG A 590 31.63 0.52 -1.15
CA ARG A 590 32.59 -0.59 -0.96
C ARG A 590 33.51 -0.83 -2.17
N ASP A 591 33.16 -0.30 -3.33
CA ASP A 591 33.96 -0.29 -4.56
C ASP A 591 34.88 0.94 -4.67
N GLY A 592 34.83 1.85 -3.69
CA GLY A 592 35.63 3.07 -3.68
C GLY A 592 35.05 4.23 -4.50
N GLU A 593 33.89 4.04 -5.13
CA GLU A 593 33.19 5.08 -5.88
C GLU A 593 32.15 5.82 -5.02
N ASP A 594 31.81 7.04 -5.43
CA ASP A 594 30.73 7.81 -4.79
C ASP A 594 29.35 7.27 -5.24
N HIS A 595 28.55 6.86 -4.26
CA HIS A 595 27.19 6.37 -4.42
C HIS A 595 26.18 7.23 -3.67
N CYS A 596 24.93 7.23 -4.13
CA CYS A 596 23.82 7.92 -3.48
C CYS A 596 22.79 6.92 -2.96
N GLY A 597 22.53 6.95 -1.65
CA GLY A 597 21.62 5.98 -1.04
C GLY A 597 21.51 6.12 0.48
N VAL A 598 21.11 5.04 1.13
CA VAL A 598 21.08 4.92 2.59
C VAL A 598 22.40 4.27 3.02
N ASP A 599 23.14 4.90 3.92
CA ASP A 599 24.38 4.35 4.49
C ASP A 599 24.56 4.80 5.95
N GLN A 600 25.55 4.22 6.62
CA GLN A 600 26.02 4.63 7.94
C GLN A 600 26.69 6.01 7.90
N GLU A 601 26.54 6.80 8.95
CA GLU A 601 27.25 8.07 9.13
C GLU A 601 28.74 7.84 9.47
N PRO A 602 29.65 8.74 9.05
CA PRO A 602 29.40 10.01 8.37
C PRO A 602 29.23 9.88 6.84
N LEU A 603 28.25 10.59 6.29
CA LEU A 603 28.08 10.75 4.83
C LEU A 603 29.01 11.82 4.26
N VAL A 604 29.37 11.69 2.99
CA VAL A 604 30.15 12.67 2.22
C VAL A 604 29.35 13.95 1.99
N ALA A 605 28.10 13.83 1.54
CA ALA A 605 27.24 14.98 1.29
C ALA A 605 25.74 14.64 1.38
N PRO A 606 24.87 15.62 1.71
CA PRO A 606 23.43 15.42 1.64
C PRO A 606 22.95 15.30 0.19
N TYR A 607 21.90 14.51 -0.05
CA TYR A 607 21.25 14.47 -1.37
C TYR A 607 20.44 15.75 -1.62
N LYS A 608 20.68 16.41 -2.76
CA LYS A 608 19.90 17.56 -3.26
C LYS A 608 19.33 17.20 -4.63
N PHE A 609 18.00 17.27 -4.78
CA PHE A 609 17.33 16.93 -6.04
C PHE A 609 17.77 17.86 -7.18
N GLY A 610 18.15 17.27 -8.32
CA GLY A 610 18.58 17.99 -9.52
C GLY A 610 20.04 18.47 -9.52
N VAL A 611 20.81 18.21 -8.47
CA VAL A 611 22.25 18.51 -8.42
C VAL A 611 23.04 17.25 -8.73
N ASP A 612 23.90 17.33 -9.74
CA ASP A 612 24.78 16.23 -10.14
C ASP A 612 26.10 16.30 -9.34
N TRP A 613 26.15 15.55 -8.24
CA TRP A 613 27.30 15.50 -7.33
C TRP A 613 28.60 15.13 -8.04
N LYS A 614 28.55 14.14 -8.94
CA LYS A 614 29.74 13.65 -9.66
C LYS A 614 30.35 14.73 -10.53
N LYS A 615 29.54 15.61 -11.14
CA LYS A 615 30.03 16.77 -11.91
C LYS A 615 30.65 17.85 -11.03
N GLY A 616 30.07 18.11 -9.85
CA GLY A 616 30.57 19.12 -8.92
C GLY A 616 31.97 18.80 -8.37
N ARG A 617 32.27 17.52 -8.13
CA ARG A 617 33.57 17.07 -7.59
C ARG A 617 34.71 17.13 -8.61
N VAL A 618 34.45 16.76 -9.87
CA VAL A 618 35.45 16.82 -10.95
C VAL A 618 35.92 18.26 -11.20
N ASN A 619 35.04 19.24 -10.99
CA ASN A 619 35.35 20.66 -11.17
C ASN A 619 36.06 21.32 -9.96
N ASN A 620 36.05 20.70 -8.77
CA ASN A 620 36.43 21.33 -7.50
C ASN A 620 37.62 20.67 -6.77
N PHE A 621 38.67 20.26 -7.48
CA PHE A 621 39.95 19.85 -6.86
C PHE A 621 40.72 21.00 -6.15
N GLY A 622 40.04 21.92 -5.46
CA GLY A 622 40.70 23.06 -4.81
C GLY A 622 39.91 24.00 -3.89
N GLN A 623 38.68 23.74 -3.44
CA GLN A 623 38.00 24.63 -2.48
C GLN A 623 37.24 23.90 -1.36
N ASP A 624 37.42 24.41 -0.15
CA ASP A 624 36.94 23.90 1.14
C ASP A 624 35.41 24.07 1.30
N TRP A 625 34.73 23.04 1.82
CA TRP A 625 33.26 22.89 1.76
C TRP A 625 32.51 23.31 3.03
N SER A 626 33.09 24.17 3.87
CA SER A 626 32.43 24.61 5.12
C SER A 626 31.29 25.63 4.92
N THR A 627 30.95 26.01 3.68
CA THR A 627 30.10 27.20 3.42
C THR A 627 28.96 27.05 2.38
N TYR A 628 28.37 25.85 2.15
CA TYR A 628 27.20 25.71 1.25
C TYR A 628 26.15 24.64 1.61
#